data_AF-A0A9P9PTR2-F1
#
_entry.id   AF-A0A9P9PTR2-F1
#
_cell.length_a   1.000
_cell.length_b   1.000
_cell.length_c   1.000
_cell.angle_alpha   90.00
_cell.angle_beta   90.00
_cell.angle_gamma   90.00
#
_symmetry.space_group_name_H-M   'P 1'
#
loop_
_entity.id
_entity.type
_entity.pdbx_description
1 polymer ?
#
loop_
_entity_poly.entity_id
_entity_poly.type
_entity_poly.pdbx_seq_one_letter_code
_entity_poly.pdbx_strand_id
1 'polypeptide(L)'
;MAEALAILGCAGAIFNVVDGISKIMNIITDLRARWEDADLTLLSLASQLTALRAASTKIQDWISHDLQDAHHQLVMDLEVSLSCCRVLVSKVENFFCDLSCLVEKPLDFRNKFKVVFGSAGPESVQKLIERQTSALTLLLTACNCKTLSDQQRHLETHKSRKVLNRAKEDSVSLCVQRDNASFTSKLTDNLSKISHVFDFDSHVFSTKVYERAFRGSVKNVLRQQQLNANPSAGLLHYSNVYLIGEDEIGKDLLVNAINARYPQKYTDNDWVLYRSQMQRLCLDLMCTIIKRGTPDWDMDYVTVLLAYSLGPHDERPTYTAALDACAKMWWSALRITHEPDPDPQGYLREMVEFHAMVFHIDIIPAGGLNIYCANSKARFFADQMDRVLPLRLVEPRFAPPLPADHLRARAALHPQRIYNFQFQIADVDLSLTGTSASDDTKWPAFQNLQNALAVAFVFDLQDYGSSVSEPFSELSARIESTLTVMNSLNNRGAPSEMTFVALYSNFKKFSDQLAQTPFLLKNGHSTCDSTIALAEIESYFRDTVILPYKSCVMDKNGISKSNGLLDILRNIGIQRNALPIVTEAENDSDYDTLYADP
;
A
#
# COMPACT_ATOMS: atom_id res chain seq x y z
N MET A 1 -3.35 36.55 -21.95
CA MET A 1 -2.70 35.22 -21.92
C MET A 1 -3.09 34.39 -20.71
N ALA A 2 -3.08 34.93 -19.47
CA ALA A 2 -3.48 34.19 -18.26
C ALA A 2 -4.96 33.71 -18.28
N GLU A 3 -5.89 34.54 -18.78
CA GLU A 3 -7.31 34.16 -18.87
C GLU A 3 -7.55 33.01 -19.86
N ALA A 4 -6.90 33.02 -21.02
CA ALA A 4 -7.00 31.93 -22.00
C ALA A 4 -6.46 30.59 -21.45
N LEU A 5 -5.42 30.64 -20.61
CA LEU A 5 -4.87 29.46 -19.94
C LEU A 5 -5.78 28.94 -18.82
N ALA A 6 -6.40 29.82 -18.04
CA ALA A 6 -7.39 29.44 -17.02
C ALA A 6 -8.62 28.80 -17.67
N ILE A 7 -9.07 29.35 -18.79
CA ILE A 7 -10.17 28.82 -19.59
C ILE A 7 -9.86 27.42 -20.15
N LEU A 8 -8.67 27.24 -20.72
CA LEU A 8 -8.22 25.93 -21.23
C LEU A 8 -8.05 24.92 -20.09
N GLY A 9 -7.61 25.38 -18.91
CA GLY A 9 -7.56 24.60 -17.67
C GLY A 9 -8.96 24.16 -17.20
N CYS A 10 -9.95 25.06 -17.22
CA CYS A 10 -11.34 24.77 -16.88
C CYS A 10 -11.98 23.77 -17.87
N ALA A 11 -11.73 23.93 -19.18
CA ALA A 11 -12.20 23.01 -20.22
C ALA A 11 -11.64 21.59 -20.05
N GLY A 12 -10.34 21.47 -19.74
CA GLY A 12 -9.73 20.18 -19.43
C GLY A 12 -10.25 19.58 -18.11
N ALA A 13 -10.45 20.40 -17.09
CA ALA A 13 -10.97 19.95 -15.80
C ALA A 13 -12.41 19.44 -15.90
N ILE A 14 -13.29 20.14 -16.61
CA ILE A 14 -14.69 19.73 -16.77
C ILE A 14 -14.81 18.44 -17.60
N PHE A 15 -13.99 18.28 -18.65
CA PHE A 15 -13.98 17.06 -19.45
C PHE A 15 -13.64 15.83 -18.58
N ASN A 16 -12.60 15.94 -17.75
CA ASN A 16 -12.20 14.87 -16.84
C ASN A 16 -13.29 14.55 -15.79
N VAL A 17 -14.01 15.56 -15.29
CA VAL A 17 -15.14 15.36 -14.37
C VAL A 17 -16.27 14.59 -15.05
N VAL A 18 -16.66 14.98 -16.27
CA VAL A 18 -17.73 14.32 -17.04
C VAL A 18 -17.35 12.89 -17.42
N ASP A 19 -16.12 12.66 -17.85
CA ASP A 19 -15.59 11.33 -18.16
C ASP A 19 -15.57 10.42 -16.91
N GLY A 20 -15.01 10.90 -15.80
CA GLY A 20 -14.96 10.15 -14.53
C GLY A 20 -16.35 9.78 -14.00
N ILE A 21 -17.31 10.71 -14.05
CA ILE A 21 -18.71 10.40 -13.66
C ILE A 21 -19.32 9.35 -14.60
N SER A 22 -19.04 9.43 -15.91
CA SER A 22 -19.59 8.47 -16.88
C SER A 22 -19.03 7.06 -16.66
N LYS A 23 -17.74 6.94 -16.33
CA LYS A 23 -17.11 5.66 -15.94
C LYS A 23 -17.75 5.08 -14.69
N ILE A 24 -17.94 5.90 -13.65
CA ILE A 24 -18.61 5.47 -12.41
C ILE A 24 -20.03 4.97 -12.71
N MET A 25 -20.80 5.69 -13.53
CA MET A 25 -22.16 5.30 -13.92
C MET A 25 -22.20 3.95 -14.65
N ASN A 26 -21.24 3.68 -15.54
CA ASN A 26 -21.13 2.39 -16.22
C ASN A 26 -20.87 1.26 -15.21
N ILE A 27 -19.91 1.45 -14.29
CA ILE A 27 -19.61 0.47 -13.24
C ILE A 27 -20.83 0.21 -12.34
N ILE A 28 -21.56 1.25 -11.95
CA ILE A 28 -22.79 1.11 -11.16
C ILE A 28 -23.86 0.32 -11.93
N THR A 29 -23.97 0.54 -13.24
CA THR A 29 -24.92 -0.18 -14.09
C THR A 29 -24.56 -1.66 -14.20
N ASP A 30 -23.27 -1.97 -14.35
CA ASP A 30 -22.76 -3.35 -14.38
C ASP A 30 -22.94 -4.06 -13.03
N LEU A 31 -22.74 -3.36 -11.91
CA LEU A 31 -23.01 -3.87 -10.57
C LEU A 31 -24.51 -4.14 -10.36
N ARG A 32 -25.37 -3.24 -10.84
CA ARG A 32 -26.82 -3.39 -10.77
C ARG A 32 -27.32 -4.58 -11.59
N ALA A 33 -26.72 -4.86 -12.74
CA ALA A 33 -27.06 -6.03 -13.54
C ALA A 33 -26.68 -7.35 -12.84
N ARG A 34 -25.66 -7.32 -11.97
CA ARG A 34 -25.17 -8.49 -11.21
C ARG A 34 -25.88 -8.71 -9.87
N TRP A 35 -26.54 -7.70 -9.31
CA TRP A 35 -27.24 -7.79 -8.01
C TRP A 35 -28.75 -7.88 -8.23
N GLU A 36 -29.37 -9.03 -7.90
CA GLU A 36 -30.82 -9.26 -8.07
C GLU A 36 -31.69 -8.20 -7.36
N ASP A 37 -31.26 -7.74 -6.17
CA ASP A 37 -31.85 -6.62 -5.43
C ASP A 37 -30.83 -5.48 -5.29
N ALA A 38 -30.98 -4.44 -6.13
CA ALA A 38 -30.12 -3.27 -6.06
C ALA A 38 -30.37 -2.48 -4.76
N ASP A 39 -29.34 -2.31 -3.93
CA ASP A 39 -29.39 -1.51 -2.71
C ASP A 39 -29.87 -0.08 -3.04
N LEU A 40 -30.89 0.41 -2.31
CA LEU A 40 -31.45 1.76 -2.44
C LEU A 40 -30.37 2.85 -2.37
N THR A 41 -29.27 2.59 -1.65
CA THR A 41 -28.13 3.51 -1.54
C THR A 41 -27.35 3.65 -2.86
N LEU A 42 -27.22 2.57 -3.63
CA LEU A 42 -26.57 2.56 -4.94
C LEU A 42 -27.40 3.34 -5.97
N LEU A 43 -28.72 3.14 -5.96
CA LEU A 43 -29.67 3.88 -6.80
C LEU A 43 -29.68 5.37 -6.47
N SER A 44 -29.69 5.71 -5.18
CA SER A 44 -29.62 7.11 -4.72
C SER A 44 -28.32 7.76 -5.21
N LEU A 45 -27.19 7.08 -5.07
CA LEU A 45 -25.90 7.59 -5.54
C LEU A 45 -25.85 7.78 -7.06
N ALA A 46 -26.39 6.83 -7.82
CA ALA A 46 -26.49 6.94 -9.28
C ALA A 46 -27.32 8.17 -9.70
N SER A 47 -28.43 8.44 -9.01
CA SER A 47 -29.27 9.61 -9.30
C SER A 47 -28.56 10.93 -9.04
N GLN A 48 -27.78 11.02 -7.96
CA GLN A 48 -27.00 12.22 -7.64
C GLN A 48 -25.80 12.42 -8.59
N LEU A 49 -25.12 11.34 -8.98
CA LEU A 49 -24.07 11.39 -10.01
C LEU A 49 -24.63 11.83 -11.37
N THR A 50 -25.85 11.41 -11.70
CA THR A 50 -26.55 11.87 -12.91
C THR A 50 -26.82 13.38 -12.86
N ALA A 51 -27.26 13.89 -11.70
CA ALA A 51 -27.46 15.33 -11.50
C ALA A 51 -26.15 16.12 -11.61
N LEU A 52 -25.07 15.62 -11.01
CA LEU A 52 -23.74 16.23 -11.11
C LEU A 52 -23.22 16.24 -12.56
N ARG A 53 -23.43 15.15 -13.30
CA ARG A 53 -23.08 15.05 -14.73
C ARG A 53 -23.86 16.07 -15.55
N ALA A 54 -25.16 16.19 -15.33
CA ALA A 54 -26.00 17.14 -16.06
C ALA A 54 -25.53 18.60 -15.85
N ALA A 55 -25.25 18.98 -14.60
CA ALA A 55 -24.69 20.30 -14.29
C ALA A 55 -23.31 20.51 -14.93
N SER A 56 -22.46 19.48 -14.90
CA SER A 56 -21.11 19.52 -15.47
C SER A 56 -21.12 19.64 -17.00
N THR A 57 -21.97 18.88 -17.69
CA THR A 57 -22.13 18.96 -19.14
C THR A 57 -22.68 20.33 -19.56
N LYS A 58 -23.60 20.93 -18.81
CA LYS A 58 -24.08 22.29 -19.11
C LYS A 58 -23.01 23.36 -18.96
N ILE A 59 -22.13 23.21 -17.97
CA ILE A 59 -20.95 24.07 -17.82
C ILE A 59 -19.95 23.82 -18.95
N GLN A 60 -19.75 22.57 -19.37
CA GLN A 60 -18.89 22.22 -20.51
C GLN A 60 -19.40 22.85 -21.82
N ASP A 61 -20.71 22.79 -22.06
CA ASP A 61 -21.36 23.42 -23.22
C ASP A 61 -21.11 24.94 -23.18
N TRP A 62 -21.30 25.58 -22.02
CA TRP A 62 -21.06 27.01 -21.83
C TRP A 62 -19.58 27.40 -22.03
N ILE A 63 -18.64 26.63 -21.46
CA ILE A 63 -17.18 26.75 -21.68
C ILE A 63 -16.81 26.48 -23.15
N SER A 64 -17.69 25.92 -23.98
CA SER A 64 -17.36 25.70 -25.39
C SER A 64 -17.88 26.82 -26.30
N HIS A 65 -18.86 27.62 -25.85
CA HIS A 65 -19.62 28.54 -26.71
C HIS A 65 -19.64 30.01 -26.24
N ASP A 66 -19.57 30.32 -24.94
CA ASP A 66 -19.94 31.65 -24.38
C ASP A 66 -18.83 32.32 -23.52
N LEU A 67 -17.56 32.01 -23.78
CA LEU A 67 -16.45 32.37 -22.89
C LEU A 67 -15.86 33.78 -23.03
N GLN A 68 -16.12 34.48 -24.13
CA GLN A 68 -15.38 35.71 -24.44
C GLN A 68 -15.77 36.90 -23.53
N ASP A 69 -16.91 36.82 -22.85
CA ASP A 69 -17.46 37.90 -22.01
C ASP A 69 -17.68 37.46 -20.54
N ALA A 70 -16.94 36.45 -20.06
CA ALA A 70 -17.10 35.95 -18.69
C ALA A 70 -16.39 36.85 -17.66
N HIS A 71 -17.07 37.22 -16.56
CA HIS A 71 -16.43 37.96 -15.47
C HIS A 71 -15.33 37.13 -14.81
N HIS A 72 -14.17 37.74 -14.53
CA HIS A 72 -13.00 37.09 -13.94
C HIS A 72 -13.32 36.27 -12.66
N GLN A 73 -14.18 36.81 -11.80
CA GLN A 73 -14.62 36.12 -10.58
C GLN A 73 -15.36 34.80 -10.86
N LEU A 74 -16.17 34.75 -11.93
CA LEU A 74 -16.85 33.53 -12.33
C LEU A 74 -15.83 32.47 -12.75
N VAL A 75 -14.83 32.86 -13.55
CA VAL A 75 -13.77 31.95 -14.03
C VAL A 75 -12.98 31.37 -12.86
N MET A 76 -12.61 32.20 -11.87
CA MET A 76 -11.92 31.72 -10.66
C MET A 76 -12.77 30.78 -9.81
N ASP A 77 -14.05 31.12 -9.57
CA ASP A 77 -14.94 30.28 -8.77
C ASP A 77 -15.24 28.95 -9.49
N LEU A 78 -15.32 28.98 -10.83
CA LEU A 78 -15.46 27.80 -11.67
C LEU A 78 -14.21 26.91 -11.60
N GLU A 79 -13.02 27.47 -11.73
CA GLU A 79 -11.76 26.72 -11.62
C GLU A 79 -11.66 25.99 -10.27
N VAL A 80 -11.96 26.69 -9.17
CA VAL A 80 -11.95 26.11 -7.82
C VAL A 80 -13.00 25.02 -7.68
N SER A 81 -14.25 25.26 -8.10
CA SER A 81 -15.32 24.25 -8.02
C SER A 81 -15.07 23.03 -8.91
N LEU A 82 -14.49 23.19 -10.10
CA LEU A 82 -14.14 22.08 -10.99
C LEU A 82 -12.99 21.25 -10.44
N SER A 83 -11.98 21.90 -9.86
CA SER A 83 -10.90 21.20 -9.15
C SER A 83 -11.44 20.38 -7.96
N CYS A 84 -12.36 20.96 -7.19
CA CYS A 84 -13.06 20.30 -6.09
C CYS A 84 -13.88 19.09 -6.55
N CYS A 85 -14.63 19.24 -7.66
CA CYS A 85 -15.40 18.16 -8.29
C CYS A 85 -14.50 17.03 -8.77
N ARG A 86 -13.36 17.35 -9.41
CA ARG A 86 -12.40 16.35 -9.89
C ARG A 86 -11.87 15.48 -8.75
N VAL A 87 -11.47 16.09 -7.63
CA VAL A 87 -10.99 15.34 -6.46
C VAL A 87 -12.06 14.38 -5.92
N LEU A 88 -13.30 14.85 -5.81
CA LEU A 88 -14.41 14.01 -5.35
C LEU A 88 -14.70 12.87 -6.33
N VAL A 89 -14.82 13.16 -7.62
CA VAL A 89 -15.10 12.18 -8.68
C VAL A 89 -14.00 11.13 -8.75
N SER A 90 -12.72 11.52 -8.74
CA SER A 90 -11.62 10.54 -8.74
C SER A 90 -11.63 9.64 -7.51
N LYS A 91 -12.02 10.15 -6.32
CA LYS A 91 -12.13 9.33 -5.11
C LYS A 91 -13.28 8.32 -5.20
N VAL A 92 -14.41 8.74 -5.77
CA VAL A 92 -15.57 7.87 -6.00
C VAL A 92 -15.27 6.85 -7.10
N GLU A 93 -14.58 7.25 -8.17
CA GLU A 93 -14.14 6.38 -9.27
C GLU A 93 -13.24 5.26 -8.77
N ASN A 94 -12.18 5.59 -8.02
CA ASN A 94 -11.29 4.59 -7.43
C ASN A 94 -12.06 3.59 -6.57
N PHE A 95 -12.97 4.08 -5.72
CA PHE A 95 -13.79 3.20 -4.89
C PHE A 95 -14.65 2.23 -5.72
N PHE A 96 -15.29 2.68 -6.80
CA PHE A 96 -16.13 1.81 -7.62
C PHE A 96 -15.31 0.85 -8.49
N CYS A 97 -14.13 1.26 -8.95
CA CYS A 97 -13.18 0.36 -9.62
C CYS A 97 -12.71 -0.75 -8.66
N ASP A 98 -12.36 -0.41 -7.42
CA ASP A 98 -11.96 -1.39 -6.41
C ASP A 98 -13.14 -2.32 -6.05
N LEU A 99 -14.35 -1.77 -5.94
CA LEU A 99 -15.55 -2.53 -5.61
C LEU A 99 -15.94 -3.53 -6.71
N SER A 100 -15.85 -3.14 -7.99
CA SER A 100 -16.25 -3.99 -9.12
C SER A 100 -15.38 -5.24 -9.28
N CYS A 101 -14.13 -5.18 -8.81
CA CYS A 101 -13.19 -6.29 -8.79
C CYS A 101 -13.36 -7.24 -7.58
N LEU A 102 -14.01 -6.81 -6.50
CA LEU A 102 -13.91 -7.47 -5.19
C LEU A 102 -15.23 -7.96 -4.57
N VAL A 103 -16.38 -7.77 -5.22
CA VAL A 103 -17.68 -8.00 -4.56
C VAL A 103 -18.63 -8.83 -5.41
N GLU A 104 -19.01 -10.01 -4.88
CA GLU A 104 -20.07 -10.86 -5.43
C GLU A 104 -21.46 -10.58 -4.83
N LYS A 105 -21.58 -9.91 -3.66
CA LYS A 105 -22.85 -9.68 -2.94
C LYS A 105 -23.05 -8.24 -2.42
N PRO A 106 -24.29 -7.69 -2.41
CA PRO A 106 -24.59 -6.28 -2.07
C PRO A 106 -24.29 -5.87 -0.61
N LEU A 107 -24.32 -6.80 0.36
CA LEU A 107 -24.14 -6.48 1.79
C LEU A 107 -22.73 -5.97 2.13
N ASP A 108 -21.73 -6.29 1.31
CA ASP A 108 -20.34 -5.85 1.52
C ASP A 108 -20.10 -4.41 1.05
N PHE A 109 -20.97 -3.88 0.18
CA PHE A 109 -20.87 -2.51 -0.32
C PHE A 109 -20.83 -1.49 0.80
N ARG A 110 -21.80 -1.54 1.72
CA ARG A 110 -21.93 -0.55 2.79
C ARG A 110 -20.78 -0.60 3.78
N ASN A 111 -20.25 -1.79 4.05
CA ASN A 111 -19.10 -1.99 4.94
C ASN A 111 -17.81 -1.48 4.27
N LYS A 112 -17.56 -1.84 3.01
CA LYS A 112 -16.41 -1.34 2.23
C LYS A 112 -16.48 0.18 2.03
N PHE A 113 -17.67 0.73 1.83
CA PHE A 113 -17.89 2.18 1.73
C PHE A 113 -17.46 2.91 3.02
N LYS A 114 -17.83 2.37 4.19
CA LYS A 114 -17.39 2.90 5.49
C LYS A 114 -15.87 2.80 5.71
N VAL A 115 -15.21 1.80 5.15
CA VAL A 115 -13.75 1.68 5.24
C VAL A 115 -13.07 2.77 4.42
N VAL A 116 -13.53 3.04 3.20
CA VAL A 116 -12.88 3.99 2.28
C VAL A 116 -13.23 5.46 2.56
N PHE A 117 -14.44 5.74 3.03
CA PHE A 117 -14.92 7.10 3.30
C PHE A 117 -15.06 7.42 4.81
N GLY A 118 -14.71 6.48 5.69
CA GLY A 118 -14.79 6.61 7.14
C GLY A 118 -16.15 6.22 7.72
N SER A 119 -16.33 6.42 9.03
CA SER A 119 -17.54 6.00 9.77
C SER A 119 -18.85 6.61 9.25
N ALA A 120 -18.77 7.68 8.47
CA ALA A 120 -19.89 8.27 7.76
C ALA A 120 -20.12 7.47 6.46
N GLY A 121 -21.15 6.62 6.45
CA GLY A 121 -21.48 5.72 5.33
C GLY A 121 -21.80 6.41 3.99
N PRO A 122 -22.41 5.69 3.02
CA PRO A 122 -22.69 6.22 1.66
C PRO A 122 -23.47 7.54 1.65
N GLU A 123 -24.25 7.80 2.69
CA GLU A 123 -25.03 9.03 2.88
C GLU A 123 -24.13 10.29 3.02
N SER A 124 -22.86 10.12 3.40
CA SER A 124 -21.90 11.22 3.54
C SER A 124 -21.37 11.68 2.18
N VAL A 125 -20.99 10.74 1.31
CA VAL A 125 -20.55 11.00 -0.06
C VAL A 125 -21.69 11.54 -0.90
N GLN A 126 -22.89 11.02 -0.68
CA GLN A 126 -24.10 11.57 -1.29
C GLN A 126 -24.26 13.07 -0.99
N LYS A 127 -24.15 13.48 0.28
CA LYS A 127 -24.17 14.89 0.67
C LYS A 127 -23.04 15.71 0.04
N LEU A 128 -21.86 15.13 -0.15
CA LEU A 128 -20.73 15.79 -0.80
C LEU A 128 -21.03 16.05 -2.28
N ILE A 129 -21.57 15.04 -2.99
CA ILE A 129 -21.98 15.16 -4.40
C ILE A 129 -23.11 16.19 -4.55
N GLU A 130 -24.11 16.18 -3.67
CA GLU A 130 -25.21 17.16 -3.67
C GLU A 130 -24.70 18.60 -3.49
N ARG A 131 -23.73 18.81 -2.60
CA ARG A 131 -23.14 20.13 -2.34
C ARG A 131 -22.29 20.62 -3.51
N GLN A 132 -21.52 19.74 -4.14
CA GLN A 132 -20.80 20.07 -5.37
C GLN A 132 -21.77 20.39 -6.52
N THR A 133 -22.84 19.60 -6.66
CA THR A 133 -23.91 19.84 -7.65
C THR A 133 -24.59 21.18 -7.42
N SER A 134 -24.84 21.55 -6.16
CA SER A 134 -25.41 22.85 -5.78
C SER A 134 -24.48 24.01 -6.11
N ALA A 135 -23.16 23.85 -5.90
CA ALA A 135 -22.16 24.84 -6.27
C ALA A 135 -22.08 25.03 -7.79
N LEU A 136 -22.03 23.95 -8.57
CA LEU A 136 -22.03 24.02 -10.04
C LEU A 136 -23.33 24.62 -10.58
N THR A 137 -24.48 24.28 -9.99
CA THR A 137 -25.78 24.86 -10.41
C THR A 137 -25.83 26.37 -10.12
N LEU A 138 -25.24 26.82 -9.02
CA LEU A 138 -25.11 28.25 -8.70
C LEU A 138 -24.21 28.96 -9.72
N LEU A 139 -23.08 28.36 -10.07
CA LEU A 139 -22.18 28.91 -11.08
C LEU A 139 -22.82 28.93 -12.47
N LEU A 140 -23.57 27.88 -12.83
CA LEU A 140 -24.37 27.85 -14.07
C LEU A 140 -25.45 28.94 -14.08
N THR A 141 -26.03 29.27 -12.92
CA THR A 141 -26.98 30.38 -12.80
C THR A 141 -26.28 31.71 -13.06
N ALA A 142 -25.06 31.88 -12.56
CA ALA A 142 -24.21 33.05 -12.84
C ALA A 142 -23.77 33.10 -14.32
N CYS A 143 -23.51 31.96 -14.97
CA CYS A 143 -23.24 31.87 -16.41
C CYS A 143 -24.43 32.37 -17.26
N ASN A 144 -25.65 32.22 -16.77
CA ASN A 144 -26.88 32.63 -17.47
C ASN A 144 -27.32 34.08 -17.18
N CYS A 145 -26.55 34.86 -16.42
CA CYS A 145 -26.84 36.27 -16.17
C CYS A 145 -26.60 37.11 -17.44
N LYS A 146 -27.51 38.04 -17.74
CA LYS A 146 -27.46 38.86 -18.96
C LYS A 146 -26.47 40.02 -18.91
N THR A 147 -26.00 40.39 -17.72
CA THR A 147 -25.04 41.49 -17.51
C THR A 147 -23.93 41.08 -16.55
N LEU A 148 -22.72 41.61 -16.76
CA LEU A 148 -21.57 41.40 -15.88
C LEU A 148 -21.83 41.88 -14.43
N SER A 149 -22.56 42.98 -14.28
CA SER A 149 -22.95 43.51 -12.97
C SER A 149 -23.89 42.57 -12.21
N ASP A 150 -24.84 41.94 -12.90
CA ASP A 150 -25.75 40.97 -12.28
C ASP A 150 -25.02 39.68 -11.92
N GLN A 151 -24.09 39.23 -12.78
CA GLN A 151 -23.22 38.09 -12.54
C GLN A 151 -22.35 38.30 -11.29
N GLN A 152 -21.68 39.44 -11.18
CA GLN A 152 -20.87 39.79 -10.02
C GLN A 152 -21.72 39.86 -8.74
N ARG A 153 -22.87 40.56 -8.79
CA ARG A 153 -23.79 40.67 -7.66
C ARG A 153 -24.30 39.30 -7.19
N HIS A 154 -24.56 38.39 -8.12
CA HIS A 154 -25.01 37.03 -7.80
C HIS A 154 -23.91 36.21 -7.11
N LEU A 155 -22.66 36.30 -7.57
CA LEU A 155 -21.51 35.57 -6.99
C LEU A 155 -21.06 36.14 -5.64
N GLU A 156 -21.16 37.45 -5.44
CA GLU A 156 -20.75 38.13 -4.21
C GLU A 156 -21.78 38.06 -3.08
N THR A 157 -23.00 37.61 -3.38
CA THR A 157 -24.03 37.45 -2.35
C THR A 157 -23.55 36.48 -1.27
N HIS A 158 -23.75 36.83 0.01
CA HIS A 158 -23.31 36.02 1.16
C HIS A 158 -23.79 34.56 1.08
N LYS A 159 -25.00 34.32 0.55
CA LYS A 159 -25.54 32.96 0.33
C LYS A 159 -24.70 32.18 -0.69
N SER A 160 -24.31 32.81 -1.79
CA SER A 160 -23.50 32.20 -2.86
C SER A 160 -22.10 31.86 -2.37
N ARG A 161 -21.44 32.81 -1.68
CA ARG A 161 -20.13 32.58 -1.06
C ARG A 161 -20.16 31.46 -0.02
N LYS A 162 -21.23 31.38 0.78
CA LYS A 162 -21.40 30.29 1.76
C LYS A 162 -21.51 28.92 1.08
N VAL A 163 -22.22 28.81 -0.05
CA VAL A 163 -22.33 27.55 -0.81
C VAL A 163 -20.98 27.15 -1.42
N LEU A 164 -20.29 28.09 -2.06
CA LEU A 164 -18.98 27.85 -2.70
C LEU A 164 -17.89 27.50 -1.67
N ASN A 165 -17.81 28.25 -0.56
CA ASN A 165 -16.84 27.98 0.50
C ASN A 165 -17.11 26.63 1.16
N ARG A 166 -18.37 26.27 1.38
CA ARG A 166 -18.72 24.96 1.95
C ARG A 166 -18.32 23.81 1.02
N ALA A 167 -18.57 23.95 -0.28
CA ALA A 167 -18.11 22.96 -1.27
C ALA A 167 -16.58 22.84 -1.30
N LYS A 168 -15.86 23.97 -1.13
CA LYS A 168 -14.40 24.00 -1.04
C LYS A 168 -13.88 23.34 0.25
N GLU A 169 -14.44 23.68 1.41
CA GLU A 169 -14.08 23.11 2.72
C GLU A 169 -14.29 21.58 2.75
N ASP A 170 -15.39 21.11 2.16
CA ASP A 170 -15.70 19.70 2.00
C ASP A 170 -14.63 18.97 1.17
N SER A 171 -14.16 19.58 0.08
CA SER A 171 -13.05 19.03 -0.73
C SER A 171 -11.71 19.09 -0.03
N VAL A 172 -11.43 20.13 0.77
CA VAL A 172 -10.23 20.19 1.61
C VAL A 172 -10.25 19.08 2.65
N SER A 173 -11.39 18.81 3.29
CA SER A 173 -11.54 17.68 4.22
C SER A 173 -11.27 16.32 3.54
N LEU A 174 -11.72 16.15 2.29
CA LEU A 174 -11.39 14.97 1.47
C LEU A 174 -9.90 14.88 1.12
N CYS A 175 -9.22 16.01 0.90
CA CYS A 175 -7.76 16.09 0.73
C CYS A 175 -7.01 15.81 2.04
N VAL A 176 -7.47 16.28 3.19
CA VAL A 176 -6.84 15.96 4.48
C VAL A 176 -7.00 14.47 4.82
N GLN A 177 -8.11 13.84 4.45
CA GLN A 177 -8.26 12.39 4.51
C GLN A 177 -7.33 11.64 3.55
N ARG A 178 -6.90 12.28 2.44
CA ARG A 178 -5.84 11.78 1.55
C ARG A 178 -4.46 11.90 2.21
N ASP A 179 -4.22 12.96 2.97
CA ASP A 179 -2.95 13.22 3.66
C ASP A 179 -2.73 12.33 4.90
N ASN A 180 -3.79 11.94 5.63
CA ASN A 180 -3.66 10.99 6.74
C ASN A 180 -3.38 9.55 6.29
N ALA A 181 -3.68 9.21 5.03
CA ALA A 181 -3.41 7.89 4.43
C ALA A 181 -2.19 7.90 3.48
N SER A 182 -1.53 9.05 3.30
CA SER A 182 -0.31 9.15 2.48
C SER A 182 0.71 10.08 3.13
N PHE A 183 1.74 9.50 3.75
CA PHE A 183 2.92 10.25 4.16
C PHE A 183 3.69 10.65 2.88
N THR A 184 3.69 11.96 2.59
CA THR A 184 4.59 12.73 1.71
C THR A 184 4.47 12.64 0.17
N SER A 185 4.23 13.84 -0.39
CA SER A 185 4.48 14.32 -1.77
C SER A 185 3.52 13.90 -2.90
N LYS A 186 2.55 14.78 -3.20
CA LYS A 186 2.11 15.13 -4.58
C LYS A 186 1.14 16.33 -4.62
N LEU A 187 1.44 17.41 -3.90
CA LEU A 187 0.73 18.70 -4.08
C LEU A 187 1.65 19.93 -4.09
N THR A 188 2.94 19.78 -4.43
CA THR A 188 3.82 20.94 -4.65
C THR A 188 4.58 20.95 -5.97
N ASP A 189 4.45 19.94 -6.82
CA ASP A 189 5.20 19.87 -8.09
C ASP A 189 4.61 20.69 -9.26
N ASN A 190 3.61 21.53 -9.01
CA ASN A 190 3.21 22.60 -9.94
C ASN A 190 3.42 24.02 -9.36
N LEU A 191 4.16 24.17 -8.26
CA LEU A 191 4.50 25.49 -7.71
C LEU A 191 5.59 26.23 -8.51
N SER A 192 6.16 25.64 -9.55
CA SER A 192 7.01 26.36 -10.51
C SER A 192 6.23 27.35 -11.39
N LYS A 193 4.90 27.45 -11.24
CA LYS A 193 4.04 28.50 -11.83
C LYS A 193 3.34 29.41 -10.81
N ILE A 194 3.60 29.26 -9.50
CA ILE A 194 3.30 30.31 -8.50
C ILE A 194 4.56 31.16 -8.32
N SER A 195 4.91 31.85 -9.41
CA SER A 195 5.75 33.04 -9.37
C SER A 195 4.82 34.25 -9.37
N HIS A 196 4.10 34.44 -8.26
CA HIS A 196 3.65 35.76 -7.87
C HIS A 196 4.19 35.99 -6.47
N VAL A 197 5.24 36.81 -6.38
CA VAL A 197 5.67 37.42 -5.12
C VAL A 197 4.50 38.26 -4.64
N PHE A 198 3.89 37.88 -3.52
CA PHE A 198 2.94 38.76 -2.87
C PHE A 198 3.72 39.85 -2.13
N ASP A 199 3.24 41.09 -2.11
CA ASP A 199 3.96 42.20 -1.47
C ASP A 199 4.26 41.93 0.03
N PHE A 200 3.44 41.09 0.68
CA PHE A 200 3.63 40.68 2.06
C PHE A 200 4.65 39.55 2.26
N ASP A 201 5.13 38.88 1.19
CA ASP A 201 6.13 37.83 1.29
C ASP A 201 7.43 38.37 1.90
N SER A 202 7.83 39.59 1.52
CA SER A 202 8.96 40.30 2.13
C SER A 202 8.82 40.45 3.65
N HIS A 203 7.60 40.68 4.13
CA HIS A 203 7.30 40.86 5.55
C HIS A 203 7.22 39.53 6.28
N VAL A 204 6.66 38.49 5.66
CA VAL A 204 6.62 37.12 6.22
C VAL A 204 8.03 36.53 6.31
N PHE A 205 8.85 36.69 5.28
CA PHE A 205 10.24 36.21 5.28
C PHE A 205 11.18 37.02 6.17
N SER A 206 10.82 38.26 6.54
CA SER A 206 11.58 39.04 7.54
C SER A 206 11.35 38.59 8.99
N THR A 207 10.34 37.75 9.26
CA THR A 207 10.11 37.23 10.60
C THR A 207 11.08 36.10 10.94
N LYS A 208 11.70 36.18 12.14
CA LYS A 208 12.70 35.23 12.64
C LYS A 208 12.23 33.76 12.68
N VAL A 209 10.92 33.54 12.67
CA VAL A 209 10.30 32.21 12.66
C VAL A 209 10.37 31.59 11.26
N TYR A 210 10.00 32.33 10.22
CA TYR A 210 10.05 31.87 8.83
C TYR A 210 11.48 31.80 8.29
N GLU A 211 12.34 32.73 8.67
CA GLU A 211 13.76 32.75 8.27
C GLU A 211 14.50 31.46 8.67
N ARG A 212 14.21 30.91 9.87
CA ARG A 212 14.78 29.64 10.34
C ARG A 212 14.27 28.43 9.57
N ALA A 213 12.97 28.38 9.29
CA ALA A 213 12.37 27.28 8.53
C ALA A 213 12.86 27.28 7.07
N PHE A 214 12.98 28.47 6.47
CA PHE A 214 13.41 28.63 5.08
C PHE A 214 14.90 28.35 4.89
N ARG A 215 15.77 28.77 5.83
CA ARG A 215 17.20 28.38 5.84
C ARG A 215 17.40 26.86 5.92
N GLY A 216 16.55 26.15 6.64
CA GLY A 216 16.57 24.67 6.69
C GLY A 216 16.25 24.04 5.34
N SER A 217 15.20 24.52 4.66
CA SER A 217 14.77 24.00 3.36
C SER A 217 15.74 24.33 2.22
N VAL A 218 16.21 25.58 2.13
CA VAL A 218 17.14 26.01 1.06
C VAL A 218 18.50 25.32 1.21
N LYS A 219 18.97 25.10 2.45
CA LYS A 219 20.21 24.33 2.69
C LYS A 219 20.09 22.88 2.21
N ASN A 220 18.90 22.27 2.33
CA ASN A 220 18.66 20.91 1.84
C ASN A 220 18.57 20.84 0.32
N VAL A 221 17.96 21.85 -0.33
CA VAL A 221 17.87 21.94 -1.80
C VAL A 221 19.24 22.23 -2.42
N LEU A 222 20.02 23.14 -1.85
CA LEU A 222 21.40 23.41 -2.30
C LEU A 222 22.31 22.20 -2.08
N ARG A 223 22.10 21.42 -1.01
CA ARG A 223 22.80 20.15 -0.77
C ARG A 223 22.41 19.09 -1.81
N GLN A 224 21.14 19.04 -2.24
CA GLN A 224 20.70 18.15 -3.33
C GLN A 224 21.25 18.57 -4.70
N GLN A 225 21.32 19.87 -5.00
CA GLN A 225 21.90 20.36 -6.26
C GLN A 225 23.42 20.17 -6.30
N GLN A 226 24.14 20.35 -5.19
CA GLN A 226 25.57 20.04 -5.10
C GLN A 226 25.88 18.53 -5.17
N LEU A 227 24.95 17.66 -4.75
CA LEU A 227 25.06 16.20 -4.88
C LEU A 227 24.92 15.70 -6.33
N ASN A 228 24.23 16.45 -7.20
CA ASN A 228 24.08 16.10 -8.62
C ASN A 228 25.23 16.64 -9.49
N ALA A 229 25.99 17.63 -9.01
CA ALA A 229 27.03 18.32 -9.79
C ALA A 229 28.47 17.81 -9.56
N ASN A 230 28.72 16.92 -8.58
CA ASN A 230 30.04 16.39 -8.27
C ASN A 230 30.00 14.86 -8.01
N PRO A 231 30.44 14.00 -8.95
CA PRO A 231 30.41 12.54 -8.81
C PRO A 231 31.51 11.95 -7.91
N SER A 232 32.20 12.78 -7.11
CA SER A 232 33.40 12.39 -6.36
C SER A 232 33.32 12.75 -4.88
N ALA A 233 32.24 12.33 -4.20
CA ALA A 233 32.18 12.33 -2.74
C ALA A 233 31.20 11.27 -2.17
N GLY A 234 31.62 10.01 -2.13
CA GLY A 234 31.48 9.12 -0.95
C GLY A 234 30.10 8.77 -0.39
N LEU A 235 29.03 8.68 -1.19
CA LEU A 235 27.80 7.97 -0.80
C LEU A 235 27.60 6.79 -1.75
N LEU A 236 27.73 5.57 -1.22
CA LEU A 236 27.59 4.30 -1.96
C LEU A 236 26.24 4.28 -2.68
N HIS A 237 26.28 4.21 -4.01
CA HIS A 237 25.10 4.12 -4.85
C HIS A 237 24.60 2.67 -4.82
N TYR A 238 23.76 2.33 -3.82
CA TYR A 238 23.17 1.01 -3.74
C TYR A 238 22.25 0.77 -4.93
N SER A 239 22.48 -0.32 -5.67
CA SER A 239 21.57 -0.79 -6.69
C SER A 239 20.38 -1.49 -6.03
N ASN A 240 19.17 -0.97 -6.25
CA ASN A 240 17.96 -1.48 -5.61
C ASN A 240 17.43 -2.73 -6.33
N VAL A 241 17.20 -3.80 -5.58
CA VAL A 241 16.53 -5.02 -6.04
C VAL A 241 15.21 -5.13 -5.30
N TYR A 242 14.09 -5.21 -6.02
CA TYR A 242 12.78 -5.30 -5.40
C TYR A 242 12.30 -6.74 -5.28
N LEU A 243 11.87 -7.15 -4.09
CA LEU A 243 11.25 -8.44 -3.84
C LEU A 243 9.73 -8.32 -3.87
N ILE A 244 9.12 -9.11 -4.74
CA ILE A 244 7.67 -9.21 -4.91
C ILE A 244 7.29 -10.70 -4.77
N GLY A 245 6.14 -11.01 -4.20
CA GLY A 245 5.67 -12.39 -4.05
C GLY A 245 4.60 -12.47 -2.99
N GLU A 246 4.04 -13.66 -2.79
CA GLU A 246 3.08 -13.92 -1.72
C GLU A 246 3.76 -13.93 -0.34
N ASP A 247 2.97 -13.63 0.70
CA ASP A 247 3.48 -13.57 2.07
C ASP A 247 3.72 -14.97 2.67
N GLU A 248 4.62 -14.99 3.65
CA GLU A 248 4.80 -15.99 4.73
C GLU A 248 5.94 -17.01 4.64
N ILE A 249 6.36 -17.51 3.46
CA ILE A 249 7.39 -18.57 3.45
C ILE A 249 8.55 -18.28 2.51
N GLY A 250 8.29 -18.02 1.23
CA GLY A 250 9.37 -17.84 0.24
C GLY A 250 10.26 -16.63 0.51
N LYS A 251 9.65 -15.45 0.73
CA LYS A 251 10.39 -14.19 0.99
C LYS A 251 11.23 -14.27 2.25
N ASP A 252 10.69 -14.85 3.32
CA ASP A 252 11.41 -15.02 4.59
C ASP A 252 12.62 -15.94 4.42
N LEU A 253 12.44 -17.10 3.77
CA LEU A 253 13.54 -18.02 3.48
C LEU A 253 14.67 -17.32 2.72
N LEU A 254 14.31 -16.44 1.78
CA LEU A 254 15.29 -15.70 0.99
C LEU A 254 16.06 -14.71 1.86
N VAL A 255 15.35 -13.87 2.61
CA VAL A 255 16.03 -12.87 3.45
C VAL A 255 16.89 -13.56 4.52
N ASN A 256 16.43 -14.69 5.05
CA ASN A 256 17.21 -15.50 6.00
C ASN A 256 18.48 -16.06 5.39
N ALA A 257 18.39 -16.58 4.17
CA ALA A 257 19.54 -17.12 3.44
C ALA A 257 20.58 -16.01 3.14
N ILE A 258 20.10 -14.83 2.71
CA ILE A 258 20.97 -13.68 2.44
C ILE A 258 21.63 -13.21 3.74
N ASN A 259 20.84 -13.03 4.80
CA ASN A 259 21.35 -12.56 6.07
C ASN A 259 22.31 -13.59 6.73
N ALA A 260 22.07 -14.89 6.61
CA ALA A 260 23.00 -15.90 7.12
C ALA A 260 24.39 -15.76 6.48
N ARG A 261 24.45 -15.27 5.24
CA ARG A 261 25.70 -15.04 4.50
C ARG A 261 26.27 -13.63 4.72
N TYR A 262 25.41 -12.64 4.90
CA TYR A 262 25.75 -11.25 5.17
C TYR A 262 25.02 -10.78 6.43
N PRO A 263 25.49 -11.18 7.63
CA PRO A 263 24.77 -10.87 8.85
C PRO A 263 24.70 -9.36 9.05
N GLN A 264 23.49 -8.81 9.10
CA GLN A 264 23.34 -7.44 9.57
C GLN A 264 23.69 -7.39 11.05
N LYS A 265 24.53 -6.43 11.43
CA LYS A 265 24.76 -6.12 12.84
C LYS A 265 23.51 -5.42 13.37
N TYR A 266 22.59 -6.18 13.96
CA TYR A 266 21.54 -5.56 14.74
C TYR A 266 22.14 -4.88 15.95
N THR A 267 21.67 -3.67 16.21
CA THR A 267 22.05 -2.94 17.40
C THR A 267 21.25 -3.47 18.59
N ASP A 268 21.79 -3.34 19.81
CA ASP A 268 21.03 -3.68 21.02
C ASP A 268 19.68 -2.91 21.09
N ASN A 269 19.63 -1.72 20.49
CA ASN A 269 18.41 -0.93 20.36
C ASN A 269 17.34 -1.61 19.48
N ASP A 270 17.74 -2.30 18.40
CA ASP A 270 16.81 -3.03 17.54
C ASP A 270 16.18 -4.21 18.28
N TRP A 271 16.96 -4.88 19.14
CA TRP A 271 16.46 -5.94 20.01
C TRP A 271 15.49 -5.41 21.06
N VAL A 272 15.84 -4.31 21.74
CA VAL A 272 14.95 -3.68 22.73
C VAL A 272 13.62 -3.28 22.09
N LEU A 273 13.66 -2.72 20.88
CA LEU A 273 12.46 -2.35 20.13
C LEU A 273 11.63 -3.58 19.75
N TYR A 274 12.26 -4.61 19.19
CA TYR A 274 11.60 -5.88 18.85
C TYR A 274 10.91 -6.49 20.08
N ARG A 275 11.65 -6.58 21.18
CA ARG A 275 11.16 -7.16 22.44
C ARG A 275 9.96 -6.38 22.95
N SER A 276 10.06 -5.06 23.02
CA SER A 276 8.96 -4.19 23.46
C SER A 276 7.70 -4.35 22.59
N GLN A 277 7.87 -4.48 21.28
CA GLN A 277 6.75 -4.66 20.36
C GLN A 277 6.07 -6.03 20.53
N MET A 278 6.86 -7.10 20.62
CA MET A 278 6.36 -8.46 20.83
C MET A 278 5.65 -8.61 22.19
N GLN A 279 6.20 -7.98 23.24
CA GLN A 279 5.55 -7.90 24.57
C GLN A 279 4.20 -7.19 24.50
N ARG A 280 4.12 -6.09 23.74
CA ARG A 280 2.87 -5.34 23.56
C ARG A 280 1.82 -6.16 22.80
N LEU A 281 2.20 -6.87 21.73
CA LEU A 281 1.27 -7.76 21.03
C LEU A 281 0.72 -8.86 21.92
N CYS A 282 1.57 -9.46 22.76
CA CYS A 282 1.12 -10.47 23.71
C CYS A 282 0.11 -9.91 24.69
N LEU A 283 0.40 -8.73 25.23
CA LEU A 283 -0.48 -8.03 26.15
C LEU A 283 -1.85 -7.74 25.50
N ASP A 284 -1.84 -7.23 24.28
CA ASP A 284 -3.06 -6.92 23.51
C ASP A 284 -3.85 -8.19 23.17
N LEU A 285 -3.17 -9.28 22.81
CA LEU A 285 -3.78 -10.60 22.59
C LEU A 285 -4.45 -11.09 23.88
N MET A 286 -3.72 -11.14 25.00
CA MET A 286 -4.26 -11.61 26.28
C MET A 286 -5.44 -10.76 26.75
N CYS A 287 -5.37 -9.44 26.61
CA CYS A 287 -6.52 -8.57 26.89
C CYS A 287 -7.72 -8.87 25.97
N THR A 288 -7.48 -9.21 24.70
CA THR A 288 -8.54 -9.60 23.76
C THR A 288 -9.22 -10.91 24.17
N ILE A 289 -8.43 -11.90 24.59
CA ILE A 289 -8.90 -13.19 25.08
C ILE A 289 -9.79 -12.99 26.31
N ILE A 290 -9.31 -12.23 27.30
CA ILE A 290 -10.03 -11.98 28.56
C ILE A 290 -11.34 -11.22 28.33
N LYS A 291 -11.37 -10.27 27.38
CA LYS A 291 -12.59 -9.51 27.06
C LYS A 291 -13.69 -10.38 26.45
N ARG A 292 -13.32 -11.48 25.79
CA ARG A 292 -14.25 -12.40 25.13
C ARG A 292 -14.80 -13.47 26.07
N GLY A 293 -14.05 -13.83 27.10
CA GLY A 293 -14.54 -14.65 28.20
C GLY A 293 -13.63 -14.57 29.42
N THR A 294 -14.22 -14.54 30.61
CA THR A 294 -13.51 -14.65 31.89
C THR A 294 -13.56 -16.09 32.38
N PRO A 295 -12.55 -16.92 32.12
CA PRO A 295 -12.35 -18.16 32.89
C PRO A 295 -12.21 -17.86 34.38
N ASP A 296 -12.42 -18.90 35.21
CA ASP A 296 -12.04 -18.95 36.63
C ASP A 296 -10.49 -18.90 36.80
N TRP A 297 -9.85 -17.88 36.24
CA TRP A 297 -8.43 -17.60 36.46
C TRP A 297 -8.22 -16.88 37.78
N ASP A 298 -6.95 -16.79 38.18
CA ASP A 298 -6.54 -15.91 39.26
C ASP A 298 -7.04 -14.49 38.96
N MET A 299 -8.08 -14.09 39.70
CA MET A 299 -8.80 -12.85 39.52
C MET A 299 -7.87 -11.65 39.66
N ASP A 300 -6.73 -11.79 40.35
CA ASP A 300 -5.76 -10.72 40.51
C ASP A 300 -5.12 -10.35 39.16
N TYR A 301 -4.70 -11.32 38.35
CA TYR A 301 -4.08 -11.04 37.04
C TYR A 301 -5.11 -10.57 36.00
N VAL A 302 -6.30 -11.18 36.01
CA VAL A 302 -7.41 -10.79 35.15
C VAL A 302 -7.80 -9.34 35.42
N THR A 303 -7.92 -8.95 36.69
CA THR A 303 -8.26 -7.59 37.09
C THR A 303 -7.20 -6.60 36.63
N VAL A 304 -5.91 -6.92 36.77
CA VAL A 304 -4.81 -6.07 36.28
C VAL A 304 -4.89 -5.86 34.76
N LEU A 305 -5.12 -6.92 33.98
CA LEU A 305 -5.21 -6.82 32.51
C LEU A 305 -6.49 -6.13 32.02
N LEU A 306 -7.62 -6.33 32.71
CA LEU A 306 -8.85 -5.59 32.45
C LEU A 306 -8.70 -4.11 32.80
N ALA A 307 -8.13 -3.78 33.96
CA ALA A 307 -7.84 -2.41 34.36
C ALA A 307 -6.86 -1.73 33.39
N TYR A 308 -5.84 -2.45 32.92
CA TYR A 308 -4.91 -1.94 31.90
C TYR A 308 -5.63 -1.60 30.59
N SER A 309 -6.54 -2.46 30.14
CA SER A 309 -7.17 -2.35 28.82
C SER A 309 -8.46 -1.52 28.77
N LEU A 310 -9.18 -1.39 29.88
CA LEU A 310 -10.48 -0.71 29.97
C LEU A 310 -10.52 0.39 31.04
N GLY A 311 -9.57 0.42 31.97
CA GLY A 311 -9.58 1.34 33.10
C GLY A 311 -9.39 2.82 32.69
N PRO A 312 -9.86 3.76 33.54
CA PRO A 312 -9.59 5.18 33.36
C PRO A 312 -8.10 5.46 33.44
N HIS A 313 -7.60 6.44 32.68
CA HIS A 313 -6.16 6.70 32.53
C HIS A 313 -5.40 6.86 33.86
N ASP A 314 -6.05 7.44 34.87
CA ASP A 314 -5.43 7.74 36.17
C ASP A 314 -5.30 6.52 37.10
N GLU A 315 -6.04 5.44 36.84
CA GLU A 315 -6.03 4.20 37.63
C GLU A 315 -5.40 3.02 36.89
N ARG A 316 -4.86 3.24 35.68
CA ARG A 316 -4.27 2.16 34.89
C ARG A 316 -3.01 1.62 35.57
N PRO A 317 -2.89 0.30 35.73
CA PRO A 317 -1.65 -0.30 36.17
C PRO A 317 -0.52 0.03 35.20
N THR A 318 0.71 0.07 35.71
CA THR A 318 1.89 0.32 34.89
C THR A 318 2.05 -0.74 33.80
N TYR A 319 2.64 -0.38 32.67
CA TYR A 319 2.95 -1.32 31.59
C TYR A 319 3.71 -2.55 32.09
N THR A 320 4.64 -2.36 33.03
CA THR A 320 5.41 -3.45 33.65
C THR A 320 4.54 -4.38 34.50
N ALA A 321 3.55 -3.85 35.24
CA ALA A 321 2.63 -4.67 36.03
C ALA A 321 1.68 -5.47 35.13
N ALA A 322 1.16 -4.84 34.08
CA ALA A 322 0.34 -5.51 33.08
C ALA A 322 1.13 -6.60 32.33
N LEU A 323 2.39 -6.33 31.99
CA LEU A 323 3.25 -7.31 31.34
C LEU A 323 3.60 -8.50 32.24
N ASP A 324 3.82 -8.29 33.55
CA ASP A 324 4.05 -9.37 34.51
C ASP A 324 2.80 -10.26 34.67
N ALA A 325 1.60 -9.66 34.74
CA ALA A 325 0.34 -10.39 34.73
C ALA A 325 0.16 -11.19 33.42
N CYS A 326 0.39 -10.55 32.27
CA CYS A 326 0.36 -11.17 30.96
C CYS A 326 1.32 -12.36 30.86
N ALA A 327 2.57 -12.20 31.32
CA ALA A 327 3.57 -13.25 31.28
C ALA A 327 3.12 -14.46 32.12
N LYS A 328 2.66 -14.23 33.35
CA LYS A 328 2.18 -15.32 34.22
C LYS A 328 1.03 -16.09 33.59
N MET A 329 0.08 -15.38 33.00
CA MET A 329 -1.07 -16.00 32.34
C MET A 329 -0.67 -16.75 31.06
N TRP A 330 0.25 -16.18 30.28
CA TRP A 330 0.82 -16.85 29.11
C TRP A 330 1.55 -18.15 29.48
N TRP A 331 2.31 -18.15 30.58
CA TRP A 331 3.05 -19.31 31.05
C TRP A 331 2.17 -20.35 31.76
N SER A 332 1.01 -19.98 32.28
CA SER A 332 0.02 -20.93 32.80
C SER A 332 -0.85 -21.56 31.71
N ALA A 333 -0.83 -21.03 30.49
CA ALA A 333 -1.58 -21.57 29.36
C ALA A 333 -0.90 -22.80 28.77
N LEU A 334 -1.68 -23.83 28.46
CA LEU A 334 -1.22 -24.96 27.64
C LEU A 334 -1.20 -24.51 26.18
N ARG A 335 -0.01 -24.50 25.57
CA ARG A 335 0.18 -24.06 24.18
C ARG A 335 0.31 -25.29 23.29
N ILE A 336 -0.60 -25.45 22.33
CA ILE A 336 -0.60 -26.58 21.41
C ILE A 336 -0.37 -26.05 19.99
N THR A 337 0.67 -26.57 19.32
CA THR A 337 1.15 -26.05 18.04
C THR A 337 0.40 -26.59 16.82
N HIS A 338 -0.53 -27.51 17.00
CA HIS A 338 -1.31 -28.14 15.93
C HIS A 338 -2.78 -27.73 16.03
N GLU A 339 -3.50 -27.81 14.90
CA GLU A 339 -4.95 -27.63 14.91
C GLU A 339 -5.58 -28.62 15.89
N PRO A 340 -6.56 -28.15 16.69
CA PRO A 340 -7.20 -29.03 17.62
C PRO A 340 -8.06 -30.07 16.89
N ASP A 341 -8.10 -31.30 17.39
CA ASP A 341 -9.07 -32.29 16.93
C ASP A 341 -10.51 -31.71 17.01
N PRO A 342 -11.41 -32.09 16.07
CA PRO A 342 -12.81 -31.71 16.15
C PRO A 342 -13.35 -32.19 17.49
N ASP A 343 -13.76 -31.22 18.30
CA ASP A 343 -13.89 -31.35 19.75
C ASP A 343 -14.77 -32.56 20.17
N PRO A 344 -14.19 -33.61 20.80
CA PRO A 344 -14.98 -34.72 21.30
C PRO A 344 -15.68 -34.42 22.64
N GLN A 345 -15.40 -33.29 23.29
CA GLN A 345 -15.76 -33.03 24.70
C GLN A 345 -16.66 -31.80 24.93
N GLY A 346 -16.93 -30.99 23.91
CA GLY A 346 -17.93 -29.90 23.96
C GLY A 346 -17.47 -28.65 24.72
N TYR A 347 -16.16 -28.36 24.73
CA TYR A 347 -15.64 -27.11 25.23
C TYR A 347 -16.02 -25.94 24.31
N LEU A 348 -16.21 -24.75 24.89
CA LEU A 348 -16.39 -23.53 24.12
C LEU A 348 -15.05 -23.17 23.46
N ARG A 349 -14.91 -23.59 22.20
CA ARG A 349 -13.79 -23.20 21.34
C ARG A 349 -14.09 -21.87 20.67
N GLU A 350 -13.34 -20.85 21.04
CA GLU A 350 -13.45 -19.54 20.41
C GLU A 350 -12.32 -19.32 19.40
N MET A 351 -12.67 -18.79 18.23
CA MET A 351 -11.69 -18.34 17.25
C MET A 351 -11.37 -16.85 17.47
N VAL A 352 -10.10 -16.56 17.72
CA VAL A 352 -9.57 -15.21 17.89
C VAL A 352 -8.63 -14.89 16.74
N GLU A 353 -9.11 -14.03 15.83
CA GLU A 353 -8.28 -13.42 14.80
C GLU A 353 -7.65 -12.13 15.36
N PHE A 354 -6.32 -12.06 15.33
CA PHE A 354 -5.54 -10.94 15.88
C PHE A 354 -4.34 -10.64 14.98
N HIS A 355 -4.30 -9.48 14.31
CA HIS A 355 -3.19 -9.09 13.42
C HIS A 355 -2.82 -10.18 12.38
N ALA A 356 -3.81 -10.78 11.72
CA ALA A 356 -3.65 -11.91 10.79
C ALA A 356 -3.07 -13.19 11.41
N MET A 357 -2.93 -13.26 12.74
CA MET A 357 -2.73 -14.49 13.48
C MET A 357 -4.10 -15.05 13.84
N VAL A 358 -4.28 -16.35 13.67
CA VAL A 358 -5.53 -17.04 14.03
C VAL A 358 -5.23 -18.00 15.17
N PHE A 359 -5.91 -17.79 16.29
CA PHE A 359 -5.81 -18.63 17.48
C PHE A 359 -7.17 -19.30 17.73
N HIS A 360 -7.17 -20.60 18.01
CA HIS A 360 -8.32 -21.23 18.66
C HIS A 360 -8.05 -21.32 20.14
N ILE A 361 -9.06 -21.03 20.94
CA ILE A 361 -8.94 -20.92 22.38
C ILE A 361 -9.98 -21.80 23.02
N ASP A 362 -9.50 -22.78 23.79
CA ASP A 362 -10.38 -23.59 24.63
C ASP A 362 -10.23 -23.09 26.08
N ILE A 363 -11.36 -22.64 26.63
CA ILE A 363 -11.45 -22.23 28.03
C ILE A 363 -11.88 -23.46 28.84
N ILE A 364 -10.97 -23.98 29.68
CA ILE A 364 -11.22 -25.16 30.50
C ILE A 364 -11.84 -24.73 31.84
N PRO A 365 -13.03 -25.23 32.21
CA PRO A 365 -13.57 -25.06 33.56
C PRO A 365 -12.59 -25.61 34.60
N ALA A 366 -12.28 -24.83 35.65
CA ALA A 366 -11.18 -25.07 36.62
C ALA A 366 -9.77 -24.62 36.20
N GLY A 367 -9.66 -23.67 35.26
CA GLY A 367 -8.57 -22.70 35.24
C GLY A 367 -7.49 -22.88 34.15
N GLY A 368 -7.73 -23.73 33.16
CA GLY A 368 -6.80 -23.93 32.04
C GLY A 368 -7.13 -23.04 30.84
N LEU A 369 -6.09 -22.51 30.17
CA LEU A 369 -6.19 -21.88 28.85
C LEU A 369 -5.46 -22.78 27.85
N ASN A 370 -6.16 -23.28 26.83
CA ASN A 370 -5.47 -23.87 25.69
C ASN A 370 -5.42 -22.86 24.55
N ILE A 371 -4.22 -22.50 24.11
CA ILE A 371 -4.03 -21.66 22.92
C ILE A 371 -3.52 -22.56 21.80
N TYR A 372 -4.35 -22.72 20.76
CA TYR A 372 -4.01 -23.43 19.54
C TYR A 372 -3.67 -22.44 18.44
N CYS A 373 -2.52 -22.63 17.80
CA CYS A 373 -2.08 -21.78 16.70
C CYS A 373 -2.62 -22.34 15.38
N ALA A 374 -3.63 -21.68 14.81
CA ALA A 374 -4.31 -22.13 13.59
C ALA A 374 -3.53 -21.79 12.31
N ASN A 375 -2.58 -20.85 12.37
CA ASN A 375 -1.75 -20.50 11.22
C ASN A 375 -0.25 -20.34 11.56
N SER A 376 0.56 -20.19 10.51
CA SER A 376 2.02 -20.07 10.58
C SER A 376 2.46 -18.88 11.45
N LYS A 377 1.76 -17.74 11.33
CA LYS A 377 2.01 -16.50 12.06
C LYS A 377 1.74 -16.65 13.55
N ALA A 378 0.62 -17.28 13.92
CA ALA A 378 0.27 -17.57 15.31
C ALA A 378 1.32 -18.49 15.96
N ARG A 379 1.76 -19.53 15.23
CA ARG A 379 2.78 -20.47 15.72
C ARG A 379 4.12 -19.79 15.93
N PHE A 380 4.57 -19.02 14.95
CA PHE A 380 5.78 -18.20 15.07
C PHE A 380 5.69 -17.25 16.26
N PHE A 381 4.57 -16.54 16.42
CA PHE A 381 4.37 -15.63 17.54
C PHE A 381 4.48 -16.35 18.88
N ALA A 382 3.83 -17.51 19.03
CA ALA A 382 3.87 -18.30 20.25
C ALA A 382 5.30 -18.78 20.59
N ASP A 383 6.06 -19.24 19.59
CA ASP A 383 7.46 -19.66 19.76
C ASP A 383 8.37 -18.51 20.21
N GLN A 384 8.09 -17.28 19.75
CA GLN A 384 8.88 -16.10 20.14
C GLN A 384 8.52 -15.57 21.53
N MET A 385 7.29 -15.77 22.01
CA MET A 385 6.90 -15.32 23.36
C MET A 385 7.76 -15.95 24.44
N ASP A 386 8.20 -17.19 24.24
CA ASP A 386 9.08 -17.89 25.18
C ASP A 386 10.46 -17.22 25.33
N ARG A 387 10.86 -16.41 24.34
CA ARG A 387 12.11 -15.63 24.33
C ARG A 387 11.92 -14.19 24.78
N VAL A 388 10.71 -13.66 24.70
CA VAL A 388 10.45 -12.22 24.82
C VAL A 388 9.87 -11.87 26.19
N LEU A 389 8.99 -12.73 26.71
CA LEU A 389 8.34 -12.53 28.01
C LEU A 389 9.33 -12.83 29.15
N PRO A 390 9.31 -12.02 30.23
CA PRO A 390 10.18 -12.27 31.37
C PRO A 390 9.81 -13.59 32.05
N LEU A 391 10.79 -14.49 32.21
CA LEU A 391 10.72 -15.61 33.15
C LEU A 391 11.20 -15.11 34.52
N ARG A 392 10.40 -15.24 35.57
CA ARG A 392 10.74 -14.74 36.91
C ARG A 392 11.91 -15.45 37.60
N LEU A 393 12.48 -16.53 37.04
CA LEU A 393 13.31 -17.43 37.85
C LEU A 393 14.80 -17.56 37.51
N VAL A 394 15.31 -17.16 36.35
CA VAL A 394 16.78 -17.17 36.11
C VAL A 394 17.10 -16.13 35.03
N GLU A 395 18.19 -15.36 35.20
CA GLU A 395 18.73 -14.46 34.17
C GLU A 395 18.78 -15.17 32.81
N PRO A 396 17.95 -14.78 31.84
CA PRO A 396 17.93 -15.48 30.58
C PRO A 396 19.05 -14.91 29.73
N ARG A 397 20.03 -15.75 29.41
CA ARG A 397 20.84 -15.54 28.20
C ARG A 397 19.92 -15.77 27.01
N PHE A 398 19.09 -14.78 26.70
CA PHE A 398 18.25 -14.82 25.52
C PHE A 398 19.17 -14.88 24.31
N ALA A 399 19.02 -15.92 23.50
CA ALA A 399 19.63 -15.91 22.17
C ALA A 399 19.00 -14.74 21.40
N PRO A 400 19.81 -13.84 20.81
CA PRO A 400 19.26 -12.79 19.96
C PRO A 400 18.42 -13.45 18.85
N PRO A 401 17.29 -12.84 18.49
CA PRO A 401 16.36 -13.38 17.52
C PRO A 401 17.07 -13.48 16.18
N LEU A 402 16.67 -14.45 15.35
CA LEU A 402 17.21 -14.49 13.99
C LEU A 402 16.73 -13.25 13.23
N PRO A 403 17.46 -12.80 12.20
CA PRO A 403 17.01 -11.65 11.41
C PRO A 403 15.67 -11.90 10.68
N ALA A 404 15.40 -13.17 10.39
CA ALA A 404 14.07 -13.72 10.09
C ALA A 404 12.97 -13.25 11.03
N ASP A 405 13.27 -13.38 12.32
CA ASP A 405 12.29 -13.22 13.38
C ASP A 405 11.94 -11.73 13.50
N HIS A 406 12.93 -10.84 13.31
CA HIS A 406 12.71 -9.40 13.19
C HIS A 406 11.79 -9.03 12.02
N LEU A 407 11.97 -9.67 10.86
CA LEU A 407 11.12 -9.43 9.68
C LEU A 407 9.71 -9.93 9.91
N ARG A 408 9.55 -11.15 10.42
CA ARG A 408 8.26 -11.75 10.73
C ARG A 408 7.49 -10.97 11.79
N ALA A 409 8.15 -10.57 12.87
CA ALA A 409 7.51 -9.74 13.89
C ALA A 409 7.11 -8.38 13.31
N ARG A 410 7.98 -7.74 12.52
CA ARG A 410 7.64 -6.47 11.84
C ARG A 410 6.46 -6.63 10.88
N ALA A 411 6.42 -7.70 10.10
CA ALA A 411 5.31 -8.01 9.19
C ALA A 411 4.00 -8.25 9.96
N ALA A 412 4.05 -8.97 11.08
CA ALA A 412 2.88 -9.20 11.94
C ALA A 412 2.36 -7.91 12.60
N LEU A 413 3.27 -7.01 13.01
CA LEU A 413 2.93 -5.73 13.64
C LEU A 413 2.42 -4.67 12.66
N HIS A 414 3.01 -4.64 11.47
CA HIS A 414 2.79 -3.62 10.47
C HIS A 414 2.71 -4.27 9.09
N PRO A 415 1.52 -4.75 8.71
CA PRO A 415 1.29 -5.42 7.42
C PRO A 415 1.66 -4.56 6.19
N GLN A 416 1.83 -3.25 6.39
CA GLN A 416 2.08 -2.26 5.34
C GLN A 416 3.54 -1.78 5.23
N ARG A 417 4.53 -2.45 5.86
CA ARG A 417 5.91 -1.95 5.82
C ARG A 417 6.80 -2.60 4.76
N ILE A 418 7.54 -1.72 4.08
CA ILE A 418 8.67 -2.02 3.22
C ILE A 418 9.86 -2.42 4.12
N TYR A 419 10.47 -3.57 3.87
CA TYR A 419 11.77 -3.89 4.45
C TYR A 419 12.88 -3.56 3.46
N ASN A 420 14.00 -3.04 3.95
CA ASN A 420 15.20 -2.77 3.16
C ASN A 420 16.39 -3.47 3.81
N PHE A 421 17.05 -4.33 3.05
CA PHE A 421 18.23 -5.06 3.45
C PHE A 421 19.42 -4.67 2.55
N GLN A 422 20.37 -3.94 3.12
CA GLN A 422 21.59 -3.52 2.43
C GLN A 422 22.71 -4.51 2.68
N PHE A 423 23.43 -4.85 1.62
CA PHE A 423 24.58 -5.76 1.66
C PHE A 423 25.47 -5.56 0.43
N GLN A 424 26.73 -5.95 0.57
CA GLN A 424 27.72 -5.83 -0.49
C GLN A 424 28.04 -7.23 -1.04
N ILE A 425 27.90 -7.42 -2.35
CA ILE A 425 28.35 -8.63 -3.05
C ILE A 425 29.56 -8.25 -3.90
N ALA A 426 30.75 -8.70 -3.51
CA ALA A 426 32.01 -8.30 -4.13
C ALA A 426 32.14 -6.76 -4.18
N ASP A 427 32.13 -6.15 -5.36
CA ASP A 427 32.27 -4.70 -5.56
C ASP A 427 30.93 -4.00 -5.85
N VAL A 428 29.80 -4.70 -5.69
CA VAL A 428 28.46 -4.15 -5.94
C VAL A 428 27.70 -4.03 -4.63
N ASP A 429 27.34 -2.80 -4.29
CA ASP A 429 26.45 -2.48 -3.19
C ASP A 429 24.99 -2.68 -3.61
N LEU A 430 24.30 -3.61 -2.95
CA LEU A 430 22.91 -3.95 -3.23
C LEU A 430 22.00 -3.59 -2.05
N SER A 431 20.79 -3.15 -2.40
CA SER A 431 19.72 -2.83 -1.46
C SER A 431 18.50 -3.64 -1.86
N LEU A 432 18.17 -4.66 -1.07
CA LEU A 432 17.03 -5.53 -1.29
C LEU A 432 15.81 -4.96 -0.57
N THR A 433 14.84 -4.51 -1.35
CA THR A 433 13.64 -3.86 -0.85
C THR A 433 12.43 -4.74 -1.11
N GLY A 434 11.69 -5.15 -0.08
CA GLY A 434 10.48 -5.96 -0.27
C GLY A 434 9.26 -5.39 0.45
N THR A 435 8.07 -5.72 -0.04
CA THR A 435 6.79 -5.37 0.57
C THR A 435 6.12 -6.63 1.14
N SER A 436 5.50 -6.50 2.31
CA SER A 436 4.53 -7.49 2.80
C SER A 436 3.23 -7.33 1.98
N ALA A 437 2.68 -8.43 1.51
CA ALA A 437 1.62 -8.60 0.54
C ALA A 437 0.19 -8.38 1.10
N SER A 438 0.01 -7.90 2.32
CA SER A 438 -1.36 -7.69 2.83
C SER A 438 -2.13 -6.56 2.12
N ASP A 439 -1.49 -5.86 1.20
CA ASP A 439 -2.09 -4.79 0.41
C ASP A 439 -1.60 -4.93 -1.04
N ASP A 440 -2.09 -5.97 -1.74
CA ASP A 440 -1.87 -6.24 -3.18
C ASP A 440 -2.11 -5.02 -4.10
N THR A 441 -2.72 -3.97 -3.55
CA THR A 441 -3.03 -2.71 -4.24
C THR A 441 -1.89 -1.69 -4.21
N LYS A 442 -0.89 -1.82 -3.32
CA LYS A 442 0.15 -0.79 -3.12
C LYS A 442 1.52 -1.26 -3.54
N TRP A 443 1.71 -1.24 -4.85
CA TRP A 443 3.02 -1.24 -5.48
C TRP A 443 3.96 -0.21 -4.85
N PRO A 444 5.28 -0.49 -4.75
CA PRO A 444 6.24 0.61 -4.67
C PRO A 444 5.91 1.56 -5.82
N ALA A 445 5.77 2.85 -5.53
CA ALA A 445 5.42 3.84 -6.54
C ALA A 445 6.27 3.59 -7.80
N PHE A 446 5.67 3.52 -8.99
CA PHE A 446 6.38 3.11 -10.22
C PHE A 446 7.71 3.85 -10.44
N GLN A 447 7.81 5.09 -9.96
CA GLN A 447 9.05 5.89 -9.89
C GLN A 447 10.21 5.17 -9.19
N ASN A 448 9.94 4.41 -8.13
CA ASN A 448 10.92 3.63 -7.39
C ASN A 448 11.46 2.43 -8.20
N LEU A 449 10.67 1.91 -9.15
CA LEU A 449 11.05 0.80 -10.03
C LEU A 449 11.89 1.24 -11.23
N GLN A 450 11.79 2.50 -11.66
CA GLN A 450 12.60 3.02 -12.77
C GLN A 450 14.11 2.96 -12.47
N ASN A 451 14.47 3.07 -11.19
CA ASN A 451 15.85 2.98 -10.72
C ASN A 451 16.22 1.58 -10.18
N ALA A 452 15.35 0.59 -10.34
CA ALA A 452 15.63 -0.77 -9.91
C ALA A 452 16.67 -1.43 -10.83
N LEU A 453 17.59 -2.19 -10.23
CA LEU A 453 18.47 -3.10 -10.94
C LEU A 453 17.70 -4.31 -11.45
N ALA A 454 16.86 -4.87 -10.60
CA ALA A 454 16.03 -6.03 -10.90
C ALA A 454 14.77 -6.04 -10.03
N VAL A 455 13.73 -6.71 -10.52
CA VAL A 455 12.59 -7.16 -9.70
C VAL A 455 12.65 -8.67 -9.62
N ALA A 456 12.69 -9.17 -8.40
CA ALA A 456 12.70 -10.58 -8.08
C ALA A 456 11.31 -11.01 -7.57
N PHE A 457 10.66 -11.90 -8.31
CA PHE A 457 9.38 -12.51 -7.98
C PHE A 457 9.61 -13.82 -7.24
N VAL A 458 9.28 -13.86 -5.95
CA VAL A 458 9.30 -15.06 -5.13
C VAL A 458 7.98 -15.79 -5.28
N PHE A 459 8.07 -16.97 -5.89
CA PHE A 459 6.94 -17.83 -6.19
C PHE A 459 7.02 -19.10 -5.34
N ASP A 460 6.00 -19.33 -4.52
CA ASP A 460 5.95 -20.54 -3.69
C ASP A 460 5.35 -21.71 -4.47
N LEU A 461 6.13 -22.77 -4.64
CA LEU A 461 5.67 -24.01 -5.28
C LEU A 461 4.91 -24.94 -4.31
N GLN A 462 4.75 -24.54 -3.03
CA GLN A 462 4.00 -25.32 -2.05
C GLN A 462 2.50 -25.41 -2.40
N ASP A 463 1.80 -26.38 -1.81
CA ASP A 463 0.33 -26.54 -1.84
C ASP A 463 -0.23 -26.97 -3.20
N TYR A 464 0.64 -27.48 -4.07
CA TYR A 464 0.24 -28.30 -5.19
C TYR A 464 -0.45 -29.58 -4.68
N GLY A 465 -1.78 -29.66 -4.85
CA GLY A 465 -2.59 -30.82 -4.48
C GLY A 465 -3.06 -30.91 -3.03
N SER A 466 -3.12 -29.80 -2.27
CA SER A 466 -3.71 -29.82 -0.92
C SER A 466 -5.24 -30.04 -0.92
N SER A 467 -5.93 -29.64 -2.00
CA SER A 467 -7.36 -29.86 -2.19
C SER A 467 -7.63 -31.08 -3.09
N VAL A 468 -8.56 -31.94 -2.65
CA VAL A 468 -8.96 -33.16 -3.37
C VAL A 468 -9.72 -32.83 -4.68
N SER A 469 -10.28 -31.63 -4.81
CA SER A 469 -11.16 -31.28 -5.93
C SER A 469 -10.42 -30.78 -7.17
N GLU A 470 -9.37 -29.95 -7.02
CA GLU A 470 -8.64 -29.38 -8.16
C GLU A 470 -7.18 -29.07 -7.80
N PRO A 471 -6.26 -30.05 -7.92
CA PRO A 471 -4.87 -29.91 -7.47
C PRO A 471 -4.06 -28.83 -8.20
N PHE A 472 -4.59 -28.29 -9.31
CA PHE A 472 -3.95 -27.30 -10.16
C PHE A 472 -4.52 -25.88 -10.03
N SER A 473 -5.75 -25.69 -9.53
CA SER A 473 -6.43 -24.40 -9.62
C SER A 473 -5.75 -23.32 -8.78
N GLU A 474 -5.26 -23.66 -7.59
CA GLU A 474 -4.56 -22.72 -6.71
C GLU A 474 -3.18 -22.32 -7.27
N LEU A 475 -2.38 -23.29 -7.73
CA LEU A 475 -1.09 -23.00 -8.36
C LEU A 475 -1.27 -22.18 -9.65
N SER A 476 -2.25 -22.53 -10.48
CA SER A 476 -2.58 -21.79 -11.71
C SER A 476 -3.03 -20.37 -11.41
N ALA A 477 -3.92 -20.18 -10.42
CA ALA A 477 -4.38 -18.85 -10.02
C ALA A 477 -3.23 -17.96 -9.55
N ARG A 478 -2.26 -18.53 -8.81
CA ARG A 478 -1.05 -17.81 -8.38
C ARG A 478 -0.12 -17.46 -9.53
N ILE A 479 0.06 -18.39 -10.49
CA ILE A 479 0.81 -18.13 -11.72
C ILE A 479 0.14 -16.98 -12.48
N GLU A 480 -1.16 -17.07 -12.74
CA GLU A 480 -1.93 -16.06 -13.47
C GLU A 480 -1.93 -14.69 -12.78
N SER A 481 -2.06 -14.65 -11.46
CA SER A 481 -1.94 -13.42 -10.66
C SER A 481 -0.57 -12.78 -10.85
N THR A 482 0.50 -13.59 -10.75
CA THR A 482 1.88 -13.11 -10.94
C THR A 482 2.14 -12.64 -12.37
N LEU A 483 1.63 -13.36 -13.37
CA LEU A 483 1.74 -12.99 -14.80
C LEU A 483 1.02 -11.67 -15.09
N THR A 484 -0.17 -11.48 -14.54
CA THR A 484 -0.94 -10.23 -14.64
C THR A 484 -0.15 -9.05 -14.08
N VAL A 485 0.49 -9.29 -12.93
CA VAL A 485 1.39 -8.35 -12.26
C VAL A 485 2.60 -8.00 -13.15
N MET A 486 3.28 -9.01 -13.70
CA MET A 486 4.44 -8.81 -14.58
C MET A 486 4.06 -8.06 -15.87
N ASN A 487 2.92 -8.39 -16.46
CA ASN A 487 2.39 -7.69 -17.64
C ASN A 487 2.08 -6.24 -17.36
N SER A 488 1.49 -5.93 -16.20
CA SER A 488 1.22 -4.55 -15.79
C SER A 488 2.51 -3.73 -15.70
N LEU A 489 3.60 -4.30 -15.17
CA LEU A 489 4.90 -3.63 -15.15
C LEU A 489 5.47 -3.40 -16.54
N ASN A 490 5.41 -4.42 -17.40
CA ASN A 490 5.87 -4.32 -18.78
C ASN A 490 5.12 -3.20 -19.53
N ASN A 491 3.79 -3.14 -19.38
CA ASN A 491 2.94 -2.15 -20.04
C ASN A 491 3.10 -0.72 -19.50
N ARG A 492 3.56 -0.56 -18.26
CA ARG A 492 3.79 0.77 -17.65
C ARG A 492 5.11 1.42 -18.08
N GLY A 493 5.88 0.78 -18.96
CA GLY A 493 7.14 1.31 -19.47
C GLY A 493 8.30 1.08 -18.50
N ALA A 494 8.36 -0.11 -17.89
CA ALA A 494 9.55 -0.52 -17.15
C ALA A 494 10.79 -0.40 -18.08
N PRO A 495 11.95 0.04 -17.56
CA PRO A 495 13.14 0.21 -18.39
C PRO A 495 13.48 -1.08 -19.13
N SER A 496 13.85 -1.01 -20.40
CA SER A 496 14.24 -2.18 -21.21
C SER A 496 15.41 -2.98 -20.61
N GLU A 497 16.23 -2.31 -19.80
CA GLU A 497 17.38 -2.88 -19.10
C GLU A 497 17.01 -3.58 -17.78
N MET A 498 15.78 -3.40 -17.30
CA MET A 498 15.32 -3.98 -16.05
C MET A 498 15.16 -5.49 -16.19
N THR A 499 15.87 -6.26 -15.36
CA THR A 499 15.78 -7.72 -15.38
C THR A 499 14.75 -8.23 -14.39
N PHE A 500 13.88 -9.13 -14.84
CA PHE A 500 13.01 -9.91 -13.98
C PHE A 500 13.68 -11.21 -13.54
N VAL A 501 13.55 -11.53 -12.26
CA VAL A 501 14.12 -12.73 -11.66
C VAL A 501 13.01 -13.54 -10.99
N ALA A 502 12.65 -14.72 -11.50
CA ALA A 502 11.76 -15.62 -10.80
C ALA A 502 12.53 -16.48 -9.79
N LEU A 503 12.01 -16.56 -8.56
CA LEU A 503 12.56 -17.29 -7.44
C LEU A 503 11.57 -18.33 -6.97
N TYR A 504 11.80 -19.60 -7.32
CA TYR A 504 10.91 -20.69 -6.98
C TYR A 504 11.26 -21.27 -5.60
N SER A 505 10.43 -21.03 -4.59
CA SER A 505 10.61 -21.57 -3.23
C SER A 505 9.94 -22.93 -3.04
N ASN A 506 10.35 -23.66 -1.99
CA ASN A 506 9.80 -24.96 -1.59
C ASN A 506 9.86 -26.07 -2.66
N PHE A 507 10.82 -26.02 -3.58
CA PHE A 507 10.93 -26.99 -4.67
C PHE A 507 11.02 -28.45 -4.21
N LYS A 508 11.65 -28.73 -3.07
CA LYS A 508 11.67 -30.08 -2.52
C LYS A 508 10.26 -30.59 -2.17
N LYS A 509 9.44 -29.76 -1.50
CA LYS A 509 8.05 -30.13 -1.18
C LYS A 509 7.25 -30.34 -2.46
N PHE A 510 7.43 -29.47 -3.45
CA PHE A 510 6.81 -29.60 -4.76
C PHE A 510 7.20 -30.93 -5.43
N SER A 511 8.48 -31.29 -5.43
CA SER A 511 8.95 -32.58 -5.96
C SER A 511 8.37 -33.77 -5.20
N ASP A 512 8.23 -33.67 -3.87
CA ASP A 512 7.60 -34.70 -3.04
C ASP A 512 6.10 -34.82 -3.35
N GLN A 513 5.40 -33.71 -3.62
CA GLN A 513 3.99 -33.66 -4.00
C GLN A 513 3.74 -34.22 -5.40
N LEU A 514 4.64 -33.95 -6.36
CA LEU A 514 4.56 -34.49 -7.72
C LEU A 514 4.62 -36.02 -7.79
N ALA A 515 5.26 -36.65 -6.82
CA ALA A 515 5.25 -38.10 -6.69
C ALA A 515 3.86 -38.65 -6.35
N GLN A 516 2.99 -37.83 -5.75
CA GLN A 516 1.64 -38.21 -5.32
C GLN A 516 0.57 -37.75 -6.31
N THR A 517 0.77 -36.60 -6.96
CA THR A 517 -0.18 -36.00 -7.89
C THR A 517 0.57 -35.52 -9.15
N PRO A 518 0.26 -36.04 -10.35
CA PRO A 518 0.95 -35.64 -11.58
C PRO A 518 0.59 -34.21 -12.04
N PHE A 519 1.59 -33.43 -12.46
CA PHE A 519 1.44 -32.07 -12.99
C PHE A 519 0.95 -32.07 -14.44
N LEU A 520 -0.08 -31.27 -14.74
CA LEU A 520 -0.65 -31.14 -16.07
C LEU A 520 0.09 -30.06 -16.87
N LEU A 521 0.62 -30.44 -18.03
CA LEU A 521 1.32 -29.57 -18.97
C LEU A 521 0.33 -28.86 -19.92
N LYS A 522 0.74 -27.78 -20.60
CA LYS A 522 -0.09 -27.04 -21.59
C LYS A 522 -0.66 -27.94 -22.69
N ASN A 523 0.06 -29.01 -23.04
CA ASN A 523 -0.34 -29.97 -24.08
C ASN A 523 -1.35 -31.03 -23.58
N GLY A 524 -1.77 -30.96 -22.31
CA GLY A 524 -2.70 -31.90 -21.70
C GLY A 524 -2.07 -33.21 -21.20
N HIS A 525 -0.76 -33.41 -21.38
CA HIS A 525 -0.06 -34.53 -20.77
C HIS A 525 0.27 -34.25 -19.30
N SER A 526 0.31 -35.30 -18.49
CA SER A 526 0.75 -35.18 -17.10
C SER A 526 2.18 -35.69 -16.91
N THR A 527 2.90 -35.10 -15.95
CA THR A 527 4.26 -35.47 -15.58
C THR A 527 4.43 -35.56 -14.07
N CYS A 528 5.21 -36.53 -13.59
CA CYS A 528 5.67 -36.60 -12.20
C CYS A 528 7.11 -36.09 -12.05
N ASP A 529 7.75 -35.68 -13.15
CA ASP A 529 9.12 -35.17 -13.14
C ASP A 529 9.11 -33.67 -12.78
N SER A 530 9.72 -33.34 -11.64
CA SER A 530 9.79 -31.97 -11.13
C SER A 530 10.59 -31.03 -12.01
N THR A 531 11.53 -31.54 -12.82
CA THR A 531 12.29 -30.72 -13.76
C THR A 531 11.46 -30.34 -14.98
N ILE A 532 10.65 -31.27 -15.49
CA ILE A 532 9.74 -31.03 -16.62
C ILE A 532 8.61 -30.09 -16.18
N ALA A 533 8.02 -30.33 -15.00
CA ALA A 533 6.98 -29.47 -14.45
C ALA A 533 7.49 -28.03 -14.23
N LEU A 534 8.70 -27.88 -13.69
CA LEU A 534 9.30 -26.55 -13.51
C LEU A 534 9.58 -25.85 -14.84
N ALA A 535 10.10 -26.57 -15.84
CA ALA A 535 10.35 -26.01 -17.16
C ALA A 535 9.05 -25.50 -17.83
N GLU A 536 7.93 -26.20 -17.59
CA GLU A 536 6.62 -25.75 -18.04
C GLU A 536 6.17 -24.47 -17.32
N ILE A 537 6.33 -24.41 -15.99
CA ILE A 537 6.06 -23.20 -15.20
C ILE A 537 6.90 -22.02 -15.72
N GLU A 538 8.20 -22.23 -15.95
CA GLU A 538 9.10 -21.21 -16.51
C GLU A 538 8.68 -20.75 -17.91
N SER A 539 8.15 -21.65 -18.73
CA SER A 539 7.63 -21.34 -20.06
C SER A 539 6.46 -20.35 -19.98
N TYR A 540 5.52 -20.50 -19.04
CA TYR A 540 4.43 -19.52 -18.84
C TYR A 540 4.95 -18.11 -18.58
N PHE A 541 5.99 -17.96 -17.75
CA PHE A 541 6.59 -16.64 -17.48
C PHE A 541 7.33 -16.09 -18.69
N ARG A 542 8.11 -16.93 -19.39
CA ARG A 542 8.88 -16.52 -20.56
C ARG A 542 8.00 -16.08 -21.73
N ASP A 543 6.89 -16.78 -21.97
CA ASP A 543 5.97 -16.46 -23.06
C ASP A 543 5.24 -15.12 -22.84
N THR A 544 5.11 -14.71 -21.57
CA THR A 544 4.34 -13.54 -21.18
C THR A 544 5.20 -12.27 -21.09
N VAL A 545 6.48 -12.41 -20.77
CA VAL A 545 7.35 -11.30 -20.36
C VAL A 545 8.34 -10.95 -21.47
N ILE A 546 8.25 -9.72 -22.00
CA ILE A 546 9.14 -9.21 -23.06
C ILE A 546 10.53 -8.86 -22.52
N LEU A 547 10.60 -8.44 -21.25
CA LEU A 547 11.84 -8.01 -20.58
C LEU A 547 12.79 -9.18 -20.28
N PRO A 548 14.09 -8.90 -20.08
CA PRO A 548 15.07 -9.92 -19.71
C PRO A 548 14.61 -10.74 -18.49
N TYR A 549 14.47 -12.05 -18.67
CA TYR A 549 13.97 -12.98 -17.65
C TYR A 549 15.05 -13.97 -17.23
N LYS A 550 15.25 -14.12 -15.92
CA LYS A 550 16.09 -15.16 -15.30
C LYS A 550 15.30 -15.89 -14.23
N SER A 551 15.62 -17.15 -13.97
CA SER A 551 14.98 -17.95 -12.92
C SER A 551 16.00 -18.62 -12.01
N CYS A 552 15.62 -18.88 -10.76
CA CYS A 552 16.40 -19.63 -9.80
C CYS A 552 15.49 -20.41 -8.84
N VAL A 553 15.94 -21.59 -8.43
CA VAL A 553 15.23 -22.47 -7.48
C VAL A 553 15.84 -22.34 -6.09
N MET A 554 15.01 -22.28 -5.05
CA MET A 554 15.41 -22.22 -3.64
C MET A 554 15.12 -23.56 -2.93
N ASP A 555 16.04 -23.99 -2.06
CA ASP A 555 15.92 -25.22 -1.25
C ASP A 555 15.78 -24.88 0.25
N LYS A 556 15.33 -25.85 1.07
CA LYS A 556 15.02 -25.72 2.51
C LYS A 556 16.22 -25.34 3.39
N ASN A 557 17.45 -25.66 2.96
CA ASN A 557 18.68 -25.27 3.68
C ASN A 557 19.15 -23.85 3.32
N GLY A 558 18.26 -23.03 2.76
CA GLY A 558 18.63 -21.93 1.90
C GLY A 558 18.92 -22.42 0.48
N ILE A 559 19.07 -21.46 -0.42
CA ILE A 559 19.36 -21.66 -1.84
C ILE A 559 20.55 -22.64 -1.97
N SER A 560 20.33 -23.89 -2.42
CA SER A 560 21.44 -24.84 -2.65
C SER A 560 22.40 -24.32 -3.75
N LYS A 561 21.91 -23.37 -4.55
CA LYS A 561 22.67 -22.43 -5.38
C LYS A 561 22.60 -20.99 -4.81
N SER A 562 23.01 -20.72 -3.57
CA SER A 562 23.10 -19.33 -3.07
C SER A 562 24.02 -18.46 -3.93
N ASN A 563 24.96 -19.11 -4.62
CA ASN A 563 25.68 -18.55 -5.75
C ASN A 563 24.73 -18.15 -6.89
N GLY A 564 23.77 -18.97 -7.32
CA GLY A 564 22.80 -18.67 -8.37
C GLY A 564 22.13 -17.28 -8.30
N LEU A 565 21.40 -16.93 -7.24
CA LEU A 565 20.75 -15.61 -7.16
C LEU A 565 21.78 -14.48 -7.01
N LEU A 566 22.76 -14.63 -6.12
CA LEU A 566 23.76 -13.60 -5.88
C LEU A 566 24.63 -13.36 -7.12
N ASP A 567 24.94 -14.41 -7.88
CA ASP A 567 25.63 -14.39 -9.16
C ASP A 567 24.74 -13.81 -10.25
N ILE A 568 23.44 -14.12 -10.26
CA ILE A 568 22.48 -13.49 -11.18
C ILE A 568 22.48 -11.97 -10.94
N LEU A 569 22.31 -11.52 -9.69
CA LEU A 569 22.29 -10.10 -9.33
C LEU A 569 23.64 -9.44 -9.59
N ARG A 570 24.74 -10.11 -9.26
CA ARG A 570 26.11 -9.64 -9.55
C ARG A 570 26.32 -9.46 -11.05
N ASN A 571 25.94 -10.45 -11.86
CA ASN A 571 26.09 -10.39 -13.31
C ASN A 571 25.24 -9.26 -13.91
N ILE A 572 24.02 -9.05 -13.41
CA ILE A 572 23.19 -7.91 -13.82
C ILE A 572 23.86 -6.58 -13.44
N GLY A 573 24.41 -6.47 -12.21
CA GLY A 573 25.16 -5.28 -11.76
C GLY A 573 26.39 -4.97 -12.62
N ILE A 574 27.20 -5.99 -12.93
CA ILE A 574 28.38 -5.84 -13.78
C ILE A 574 28.00 -5.42 -15.20
N GLN A 575 26.96 -6.04 -15.78
CA GLN A 575 26.47 -5.70 -17.12
C GLN A 575 25.98 -4.25 -17.19
N ARG A 576 25.27 -3.78 -16.17
CA ARG A 576 24.75 -2.41 -16.12
C ARG A 576 25.87 -1.38 -15.96
N ASN A 577 26.87 -1.66 -15.13
CA ASN A 577 28.02 -0.76 -14.96
C ASN A 577 28.94 -0.70 -16.19
N ALA A 578 28.84 -1.67 -17.11
CA ALA A 578 29.61 -1.70 -18.36
C ALA A 578 28.93 -0.92 -19.51
N LEU A 579 27.66 -0.50 -19.36
CA LEU A 579 26.98 0.31 -20.36
C LEU A 579 27.49 1.76 -20.29
N PRO A 580 27.94 2.36 -21.41
CA PRO A 580 28.37 3.75 -21.43
C PRO A 580 27.17 4.64 -21.10
N ILE A 581 27.32 5.49 -20.08
CA ILE A 581 26.35 6.54 -19.76
C ILE A 581 26.37 7.50 -20.96
N VAL A 582 25.35 7.42 -21.81
CA VAL A 582 25.14 8.41 -22.88
C VAL A 582 24.73 9.70 -22.20
N THR A 583 25.70 10.56 -21.91
CA THR A 583 25.45 11.94 -21.54
C THR A 583 24.97 12.65 -22.81
N GLU A 584 23.69 12.99 -22.88
CA GLU A 584 23.14 13.96 -23.84
C GLU A 584 23.78 15.32 -23.57
N ALA A 585 24.94 15.56 -24.17
CA ALA A 585 25.60 16.85 -24.20
C ALA A 585 26.29 16.99 -25.55
N GLU A 586 25.51 17.30 -26.60
CA GLU A 586 25.98 17.92 -27.84
C GLU A 586 24.77 18.16 -28.76
N ASN A 587 24.24 19.38 -28.73
CA ASN A 587 23.60 20.07 -29.86
C ASN A 587 23.21 21.48 -29.40
N ASP A 588 24.23 22.34 -29.25
CA ASP A 588 24.05 23.80 -29.24
C ASP A 588 25.39 24.46 -29.58
N SER A 589 25.88 24.24 -30.80
CA SER A 589 26.94 25.07 -31.38
C SER A 589 26.89 25.00 -32.90
N ASP A 590 25.96 25.74 -33.50
CA ASP A 590 26.12 26.25 -34.87
C ASP A 590 24.99 27.22 -35.18
N TYR A 591 25.10 28.47 -34.71
CA TYR A 591 24.56 29.65 -35.40
C TYR A 591 25.38 30.88 -34.98
N ASP A 592 25.76 31.66 -35.99
CA ASP A 592 26.18 33.06 -35.97
C ASP A 592 27.67 33.42 -35.76
N THR A 593 28.48 33.10 -36.77
CA THR A 593 29.46 34.04 -37.32
C THR A 593 28.93 34.66 -38.62
N LEU A 594 28.33 35.85 -38.55
CA LEU A 594 28.13 36.75 -39.70
C LEU A 594 27.92 38.20 -39.21
N TYR A 595 29.00 38.84 -38.76
CA TYR A 595 29.14 40.29 -38.79
C TYR A 595 30.62 40.64 -38.98
N ALA A 596 30.93 41.19 -40.16
CA ALA A 596 32.07 42.05 -40.41
C ALA A 596 31.70 42.98 -41.58
N ASP A 597 31.23 44.19 -41.22
CA ASP A 597 31.52 45.54 -41.73
C ASP A 597 32.04 45.77 -43.17
N PRO A 598 31.72 46.92 -43.81
CA PRO A 598 31.63 48.25 -43.18
C PRO A 598 30.33 49.06 -43.38
#